data_AF-A0A957CGE5-F1
#
_entry.id   AF-A0A957CGE5-F1
#
_cell.length_a   1.000
_cell.length_b   1.000
_cell.length_c   1.000
_cell.angle_alpha   90.00
_cell.angle_beta   90.00
_cell.angle_gamma   90.00
#
_symmetry.space_group_name_H-M   'P 1'
#
loop_
_entity.id
_entity.type
_entity.pdbx_description
1 polymer ?
#
loop_
_entity_poly.entity_id
_entity_poly.type
_entity_poly.pdbx_seq_one_letter_code
_entity_poly.pdbx_strand_id
1 'polypeptide(L)'
;MSGLDESGRNMQQDENIGKPLIRAGLGSLRGRLDAYFVPLGFKPESGVGTLKYVGEVNGRSITATFAVRTRNQYVTGNIRYRKYQGLVMDLTADTSVQTRLAVLPKPRMLEGALNFLHSLQKRKPVTEIDAAYEPFRAWADDPDWTRNYLSSRDVRDSLNAILFAPELTRTGSFMMGPGTLRFTLGVVPEALTREVVEVWIDRLVQIIVSAEKNPPPTEVTPTWLERQNSTTAVFVIVAAFLFGIPLLMFVCCALPVLMVLVLGNL
;
A
#
# COMPACT_ATOMS: atom_id res chain seq x y z
N MET A 1 -26.47 26.09 -57.00
CA MET A 1 -26.59 24.85 -56.20
C MET A 1 -25.21 24.23 -56.09
N SER A 2 -24.46 24.64 -55.08
CA SER A 2 -23.16 24.10 -54.71
C SER A 2 -23.01 24.41 -53.22
N GLY A 3 -23.01 23.38 -52.39
CA GLY A 3 -22.96 23.52 -50.95
C GLY A 3 -22.22 22.36 -50.33
N LEU A 4 -21.59 22.68 -49.20
CA LEU A 4 -20.92 21.82 -48.21
C LEU A 4 -19.40 21.76 -48.32
N ASP A 5 -18.81 22.90 -47.97
CA ASP A 5 -17.82 23.02 -46.91
C ASP A 5 -18.21 22.19 -45.67
N GLU A 6 -17.24 21.47 -45.07
CA GLU A 6 -17.03 21.26 -43.63
C GLU A 6 -16.12 20.03 -43.39
N SER A 7 -14.80 20.27 -43.34
CA SER A 7 -13.90 19.36 -42.60
C SER A 7 -12.78 20.13 -41.88
N GLY A 8 -13.16 21.19 -41.19
CA GLY A 8 -12.32 21.82 -40.17
C GLY A 8 -12.40 21.06 -38.85
N ARG A 9 -11.86 19.84 -38.78
CA ARG A 9 -11.63 19.18 -37.49
C ARG A 9 -10.49 19.92 -36.77
N ASN A 10 -10.87 20.85 -35.91
CA ASN A 10 -10.01 21.40 -34.87
C ASN A 10 -9.42 20.24 -34.05
N MET A 11 -8.18 19.86 -34.37
CA MET A 11 -7.25 19.32 -33.39
C MET A 11 -7.02 20.42 -32.36
N GLN A 12 -7.85 20.45 -31.31
CA GLN A 12 -7.42 21.00 -30.04
C GLN A 12 -6.23 20.16 -29.58
N GLN A 13 -5.04 20.68 -29.92
CA GLN A 13 -3.78 20.30 -29.32
C GLN A 13 -3.97 20.30 -27.81
N ASP A 14 -3.93 19.11 -27.25
CA ASP A 14 -4.06 18.83 -25.84
C ASP A 14 -2.82 19.44 -25.13
N GLU A 15 -2.89 20.73 -24.79
CA GLU A 15 -1.81 21.53 -24.15
C GLU A 15 -1.40 21.02 -22.75
N ASN A 16 -1.88 19.85 -22.32
CA ASN A 16 -1.49 19.19 -21.08
C ASN A 16 -0.52 18.01 -21.27
N ILE A 17 -0.01 17.79 -22.48
CA ILE A 17 1.05 16.80 -22.70
C ILE A 17 2.36 17.30 -22.07
N GLY A 18 2.69 16.80 -20.88
CA GLY A 18 4.04 16.92 -20.30
C GLY A 18 4.16 17.67 -18.97
N LYS A 19 3.08 18.20 -18.38
CA LYS A 19 3.17 18.62 -16.96
C LYS A 19 3.48 17.38 -16.11
N PRO A 20 4.39 17.44 -15.12
CA PRO A 20 4.60 16.32 -14.21
C PRO A 20 3.27 16.03 -13.52
N LEU A 21 2.60 14.96 -13.95
CA LEU A 21 1.31 14.45 -13.44
C LEU A 21 1.25 14.41 -11.90
N ILE A 22 2.41 14.29 -11.27
CA ILE A 22 2.61 14.24 -9.82
C ILE A 22 2.39 15.60 -9.15
N ARG A 23 2.80 16.72 -9.75
CA ARG A 23 2.69 18.06 -9.12
C ARG A 23 1.34 18.74 -9.40
N ALA A 24 0.78 18.56 -10.60
CA ALA A 24 -0.48 19.20 -10.97
C ALA A 24 -1.72 18.47 -10.41
N GLY A 25 -1.66 17.14 -10.24
CA GLY A 25 -2.77 16.35 -9.72
C GLY A 25 -2.88 16.37 -8.19
N LEU A 26 -1.76 16.28 -7.46
CA LEU A 26 -1.78 16.26 -5.99
C LEU A 26 -2.19 17.61 -5.38
N GLY A 27 -1.97 18.73 -6.07
CA GLY A 27 -2.32 20.06 -5.56
C GLY A 27 -3.84 20.27 -5.40
N SER A 28 -4.63 19.91 -6.41
CA SER A 28 -6.11 19.97 -6.33
C SER A 28 -6.68 18.88 -5.43
N LEU A 29 -6.01 17.72 -5.35
CA LEU A 29 -6.35 16.64 -4.41
C LEU A 29 -6.11 17.04 -2.95
N ARG A 30 -5.06 17.82 -2.67
CA ARG A 30 -4.77 18.26 -1.30
C ARG A 30 -5.91 19.06 -0.70
N GLY A 31 -6.50 20.01 -1.42
CA GLY A 31 -7.64 20.79 -0.90
C GLY A 31 -8.84 19.90 -0.54
N ARG A 32 -9.10 18.85 -1.32
CA ARG A 32 -10.15 17.86 -1.02
C ARG A 32 -9.81 17.02 0.20
N LEU A 33 -8.59 16.48 0.26
CA LEU A 33 -8.14 15.66 1.39
C LEU A 33 -8.06 16.47 2.69
N ASP A 34 -7.66 17.74 2.63
CA ASP A 34 -7.67 18.66 3.77
C ASP A 34 -9.09 18.79 4.33
N ALA A 35 -10.11 18.91 3.46
CA ALA A 35 -11.52 18.97 3.89
C ALA A 35 -12.02 17.68 4.57
N TYR A 36 -11.36 16.55 4.35
CA TYR A 36 -11.71 15.29 5.01
C TYR A 36 -10.95 15.09 6.32
N PHE A 37 -9.63 15.34 6.33
CA PHE A 37 -8.75 14.97 7.45
C PHE A 37 -8.54 16.08 8.47
N VAL A 38 -8.45 17.35 8.05
CA VAL A 38 -8.19 18.48 8.97
C VAL A 38 -9.32 18.65 10.00
N PRO A 39 -10.62 18.56 9.63
CA PRO A 39 -11.69 18.62 10.61
C PRO A 39 -11.66 17.48 11.64
N LEU A 40 -11.05 16.35 11.30
CA LEU A 40 -10.87 15.20 12.19
C LEU A 40 -9.63 15.35 13.09
N GLY A 41 -8.95 16.50 13.07
CA GLY A 41 -7.78 16.79 13.90
C GLY A 41 -6.45 16.32 13.31
N PHE A 42 -6.43 15.79 12.08
CA PHE A 42 -5.20 15.38 11.42
C PHE A 42 -4.46 16.57 10.83
N LYS A 43 -3.13 16.54 10.92
CA LYS A 43 -2.24 17.56 10.37
C LYS A 43 -1.61 17.08 9.07
N PRO A 44 -1.63 17.89 7.99
CA PRO A 44 -0.97 17.53 6.76
C PRO A 44 0.55 17.59 6.93
N GLU A 45 1.23 16.53 6.52
CA GLU A 45 2.68 16.44 6.41
C GLU A 45 3.09 16.27 4.94
N SER A 46 4.10 17.03 4.52
CA SER A 46 4.63 16.95 3.17
C SER A 46 5.64 15.81 3.05
N GLY A 47 5.37 14.85 2.15
CA GLY A 47 6.33 13.83 1.72
C GLY A 47 6.74 14.01 0.26
N VAL A 48 7.90 13.49 -0.13
CA VAL A 48 8.27 13.43 -1.56
C VAL A 48 7.34 12.44 -2.26
N GLY A 49 6.52 12.94 -3.18
CA GLY A 49 5.61 12.10 -3.99
C GLY A 49 4.42 11.49 -3.23
N THR A 50 4.18 11.90 -1.99
CA THR A 50 3.06 11.44 -1.15
C THR A 50 2.44 12.61 -0.38
N LEU A 51 1.14 12.51 -0.10
CA LEU A 51 0.46 13.37 0.88
C LEU A 51 0.24 12.55 2.14
N LYS A 52 0.63 13.10 3.29
CA LYS A 52 0.47 12.43 4.57
C LYS A 52 -0.42 13.27 5.49
N TYR A 53 -1.23 12.61 6.29
CA TYR A 53 -2.02 13.21 7.34
C TYR A 53 -1.77 12.42 8.62
N VAL A 54 -1.29 13.09 9.65
CA VAL A 54 -0.95 12.46 10.93
C VAL A 54 -1.85 13.04 12.01
N GLY A 55 -2.48 12.16 12.79
CA GLY A 55 -3.41 12.54 13.83
C GLY A 55 -3.40 11.52 14.96
N GLU A 56 -4.16 11.83 16.00
CA GLU A 56 -4.36 10.93 17.13
C GLU A 56 -5.86 10.72 17.34
N VAL A 57 -6.26 9.46 17.47
CA VAL A 57 -7.66 9.09 17.75
C VAL A 57 -7.67 8.05 18.86
N ASN A 58 -8.41 8.33 19.94
CA ASN A 58 -8.50 7.47 21.12
C ASN A 58 -7.11 7.06 21.68
N GLY A 59 -6.16 7.99 21.74
CA GLY A 59 -4.81 7.73 22.26
C GLY A 59 -3.86 7.03 21.28
N ARG A 60 -4.26 6.87 20.01
CA ARG A 60 -3.47 6.14 19.00
C ARG A 60 -3.03 7.04 17.88
N SER A 61 -1.75 6.96 17.54
CA SER A 61 -1.22 7.58 16.33
C SER A 61 -1.83 6.91 15.10
N ILE A 62 -2.40 7.72 14.22
CA ILE A 62 -2.93 7.29 12.93
C ILE A 62 -2.30 8.14 11.84
N THR A 63 -1.82 7.47 10.79
CA THR A 63 -1.24 8.11 9.62
C THR A 63 -2.01 7.67 8.37
N ALA A 64 -2.61 8.63 7.67
CA ALA A 64 -3.14 8.43 6.33
C ALA A 64 -2.11 8.87 5.29
N THR A 65 -1.66 7.96 4.43
CA THR A 65 -0.70 8.24 3.35
C THR A 65 -1.38 8.03 2.01
N PHE A 66 -1.27 9.03 1.12
CA PHE A 66 -1.78 8.98 -0.24
C PHE A 66 -0.62 9.01 -1.22
N ALA A 67 -0.63 8.09 -2.17
CA ALA A 67 0.37 7.98 -3.22
C ALA A 67 -0.29 7.87 -4.60
N VAL A 68 0.33 8.47 -5.61
CA VAL A 68 -0.15 8.38 -6.99
C VAL A 68 0.14 6.98 -7.55
N ARG A 69 -0.89 6.29 -8.04
CA ARG A 69 -0.74 5.03 -8.76
C ARG A 69 -0.69 5.30 -10.26
N THR A 70 0.39 4.85 -10.91
CA THR A 70 0.54 4.92 -12.36
C THR A 70 0.82 3.55 -12.97
N ARG A 71 0.31 3.30 -14.17
CA ARG A 71 0.69 2.14 -14.99
C ARG A 71 1.45 2.61 -16.23
N ASN A 72 2.53 1.92 -16.54
CA ASN A 72 3.20 2.09 -17.84
C ASN A 72 2.32 1.44 -18.90
N GLN A 73 1.87 2.21 -19.88
CA GLN A 73 1.23 1.68 -21.07
C GLN A 73 2.23 1.72 -22.22
N TYR A 74 2.38 0.59 -22.90
CA TYR A 74 3.23 0.46 -24.09
C TYR A 74 2.32 0.48 -25.30
N VAL A 75 2.53 1.44 -26.20
CA VAL A 75 1.94 1.42 -27.54
C VAL A 75 3.03 0.90 -28.48
N THR A 76 2.63 0.01 -29.39
CA THR A 76 3.41 -0.67 -30.43
C THR A 76 4.77 -0.02 -30.75
N GLY A 77 5.84 -0.59 -30.22
CA GLY A 77 7.20 -0.34 -30.68
C GLY A 77 7.92 0.87 -30.09
N ASN A 78 7.26 1.99 -29.74
CA ASN A 78 7.89 3.12 -29.06
C ASN A 78 6.88 4.07 -28.38
N ILE A 79 7.35 4.68 -27.28
CA ILE A 79 6.75 5.68 -26.37
C ILE A 79 5.99 5.12 -25.15
N ARG A 80 6.45 5.60 -23.99
CA ARG A 80 6.15 5.22 -22.60
C ARG A 80 5.40 6.38 -21.95
N TYR A 81 4.07 6.38 -21.98
CA TYR A 81 3.31 7.31 -21.14
C TYR A 81 2.80 6.60 -19.88
N ARG A 82 2.92 7.28 -18.74
CA ARG A 82 2.40 6.81 -17.45
C ARG A 82 0.93 7.18 -17.38
N LYS A 83 0.04 6.19 -17.46
CA LYS A 83 -1.40 6.40 -17.27
C LYS A 83 -1.68 6.47 -15.77
N TYR A 84 -2.30 7.57 -15.33
CA TYR A 84 -2.82 7.70 -13.97
C TYR A 84 -3.94 6.67 -13.75
N GLN A 85 -3.86 5.94 -12.63
CA GLN A 85 -4.85 4.92 -12.25
C GLN A 85 -5.64 5.29 -11.00
N GLY A 86 -5.36 6.44 -10.40
CA GLY A 86 -5.95 6.85 -9.13
C GLY A 86 -4.91 7.05 -8.03
N LEU A 87 -5.41 7.28 -6.82
CA LEU A 87 -4.61 7.32 -5.60
C LEU A 87 -4.65 5.97 -4.90
N VAL A 88 -3.53 5.55 -4.35
CA VAL A 88 -3.48 4.53 -3.30
C VAL A 88 -3.54 5.24 -1.95
N MET A 89 -4.28 4.67 -1.01
CA MET A 89 -4.33 5.15 0.36
C MET A 89 -3.87 4.05 1.31
N ASP A 90 -3.01 4.40 2.26
CA ASP A 90 -2.67 3.59 3.42
C ASP A 90 -3.11 4.32 4.69
N LEU A 91 -4.02 3.73 5.47
CA LEU A 91 -4.30 4.11 6.84
C LEU A 91 -3.49 3.19 7.76
N THR A 92 -2.50 3.74 8.45
CA THR A 92 -1.67 3.00 9.41
C THR A 92 -1.96 3.51 10.82
N ALA A 93 -2.07 2.60 11.78
CA ALA A 93 -2.32 2.91 13.17
C ALA A 93 -1.47 2.03 14.09
N ASP A 94 -1.09 2.58 15.23
CA ASP A 94 -0.28 1.87 16.23
C ASP A 94 -1.14 0.93 17.09
N THR A 95 -0.58 -0.24 17.41
CA THR A 95 -1.20 -1.25 18.29
C THR A 95 -0.16 -1.87 19.20
N SER A 96 -0.57 -2.35 20.38
CA SER A 96 0.31 -3.15 21.23
C SER A 96 0.51 -4.57 20.71
N VAL A 97 -0.32 -5.04 19.78
CA VAL A 97 -0.27 -6.41 19.27
C VAL A 97 1.00 -6.67 18.48
N GLN A 98 1.80 -7.64 18.93
CA GLN A 98 3.05 -8.04 18.29
C GLN A 98 2.86 -9.29 17.44
N THR A 99 2.00 -9.26 16.42
CA THR A 99 1.80 -10.43 15.54
C THR A 99 1.73 -10.04 14.07
N ARG A 100 1.65 -11.04 13.20
CA ARG A 100 1.48 -10.86 11.76
C ARG A 100 0.16 -11.46 11.29
N LEU A 101 -0.62 -10.64 10.62
CA LEU A 101 -1.85 -11.02 9.92
C LEU A 101 -1.91 -10.26 8.59
N ALA A 102 -2.33 -10.91 7.52
CA ALA A 102 -2.72 -10.28 6.28
C ALA A 102 -4.05 -10.84 5.82
N VAL A 103 -5.00 -9.97 5.51
CA VAL A 103 -6.26 -10.26 4.84
C VAL A 103 -6.23 -9.52 3.50
N LEU A 104 -6.13 -10.28 2.41
CA LEU A 104 -5.94 -9.75 1.06
C LEU A 104 -7.06 -10.25 0.13
N PRO A 105 -7.43 -9.47 -0.90
CA PRO A 105 -8.33 -9.96 -1.94
C PRO A 105 -7.80 -11.25 -2.57
N LYS A 106 -8.70 -12.20 -2.86
CA LYS A 106 -8.35 -13.46 -3.51
C LYS A 106 -7.60 -13.20 -4.83
N PRO A 107 -6.36 -13.70 -4.98
CA PRO A 107 -5.63 -13.55 -6.22
C PRO A 107 -6.25 -14.45 -7.30
N ARG A 108 -6.71 -13.88 -8.42
CA ARG A 108 -7.31 -14.66 -9.52
C ARG A 108 -6.33 -15.61 -10.23
N MET A 109 -5.02 -15.33 -10.22
CA MET A 109 -4.02 -16.08 -11.01
C MET A 109 -2.67 -16.31 -10.31
N LEU A 110 -2.50 -15.95 -9.04
CA LEU A 110 -1.18 -15.94 -8.37
C LEU A 110 -1.18 -16.52 -6.94
N GLU A 111 -2.12 -17.41 -6.61
CA GLU A 111 -2.26 -17.97 -5.25
C GLU A 111 -0.98 -18.70 -4.79
N GLY A 112 -0.34 -19.50 -5.67
CA GLY A 112 0.91 -20.19 -5.36
C GLY A 112 2.08 -19.26 -5.05
N ALA A 113 2.22 -18.16 -5.80
CA ALA A 113 3.27 -17.17 -5.58
C ALA A 113 3.07 -16.39 -4.28
N LEU A 114 1.82 -16.06 -3.94
CA LEU A 114 1.49 -15.39 -2.68
C LEU A 114 1.70 -16.31 -1.47
N ASN A 115 1.33 -17.59 -1.58
CA ASN A 115 1.62 -18.57 -0.55
C ASN A 115 3.13 -18.73 -0.32
N PHE A 116 3.93 -18.73 -1.38
CA PHE A 116 5.38 -18.76 -1.28
C PHE A 116 5.94 -17.48 -0.63
N LEU A 117 5.48 -16.29 -1.04
CA LEU A 117 5.93 -15.04 -0.43
C LEU A 117 5.58 -14.95 1.06
N HIS A 118 4.39 -15.40 1.44
CA HIS A 118 3.97 -15.41 2.83
C HIS A 118 4.67 -16.50 3.65
N SER A 119 5.02 -17.64 3.07
CA SER A 119 5.81 -18.67 3.76
C SER A 119 7.24 -18.20 4.04
N LEU A 120 7.84 -17.41 3.15
CA LEU A 120 9.13 -16.73 3.42
C LEU A 120 9.03 -15.75 4.60
N GLN A 121 7.86 -15.16 4.82
CA GLN A 121 7.56 -14.31 5.97
C GLN A 121 7.08 -15.10 7.21
N LYS A 122 7.16 -16.44 7.18
CA LYS A 122 6.69 -17.37 8.21
C LYS A 122 5.17 -17.32 8.50
N ARG A 123 4.39 -16.68 7.63
CA ARG A 123 2.93 -16.66 7.71
C ARG A 123 2.36 -17.92 7.09
N LYS A 124 1.39 -18.52 7.75
CA LYS A 124 0.63 -19.69 7.29
C LYS A 124 -0.74 -19.25 6.78
N PRO A 125 -1.29 -19.90 5.75
CA PRO A 125 -2.67 -19.62 5.33
C PRO A 125 -3.62 -19.97 6.48
N VAL A 126 -4.60 -19.10 6.72
CA VAL A 126 -5.66 -19.36 7.70
C VAL A 126 -6.77 -20.08 6.97
N THR A 127 -6.91 -21.36 7.26
CA THR A 127 -8.02 -22.18 6.76
C THR A 127 -9.29 -21.85 7.54
N GLU A 128 -10.45 -21.96 6.89
CA GLU A 128 -11.77 -21.78 7.53
C GLU A 128 -12.04 -20.35 8.06
N ILE A 129 -11.75 -19.34 7.23
CA ILE A 129 -12.32 -18.01 7.44
C ILE A 129 -13.82 -18.03 7.14
N ASP A 130 -14.59 -17.20 7.86
CA ASP A 130 -16.03 -17.08 7.68
C ASP A 130 -16.39 -16.83 6.20
N ALA A 131 -17.50 -17.41 5.73
CA ALA A 131 -18.00 -17.23 4.38
C ALA A 131 -18.29 -15.76 4.03
N ALA A 132 -18.52 -14.90 5.04
CA ALA A 132 -18.60 -13.46 4.86
C ALA A 132 -17.33 -12.88 4.19
N TYR A 133 -16.17 -13.52 4.38
CA TYR A 133 -14.89 -13.14 3.78
C TYR A 133 -14.57 -13.91 2.49
N GLU A 134 -15.56 -14.49 1.80
CA GLU A 134 -15.36 -15.24 0.56
C GLU A 134 -14.43 -14.54 -0.45
N PRO A 135 -14.50 -13.22 -0.73
CA PRO A 135 -13.59 -12.61 -1.71
C PRO A 135 -12.16 -12.38 -1.20
N PHE A 136 -11.85 -12.76 0.04
CA PHE A 136 -10.57 -12.54 0.69
C PHE A 136 -9.87 -13.87 1.08
N ARG A 137 -8.59 -13.76 1.39
CA ARG A 137 -7.75 -14.81 1.97
C ARG A 137 -6.96 -14.22 3.12
N ALA A 138 -6.73 -15.03 4.14
CA ALA A 138 -5.96 -14.64 5.31
C ALA A 138 -4.69 -15.48 5.45
N TRP A 139 -3.60 -14.83 5.87
CA TRP A 139 -2.34 -15.45 6.27
C TRP A 139 -1.90 -14.87 7.60
N ALA A 140 -1.42 -15.70 8.51
CA ALA A 140 -1.02 -15.27 9.84
C ALA A 140 0.15 -16.08 10.39
N ASP A 141 0.91 -15.48 11.32
CA ASP A 141 1.90 -16.23 12.11
C ASP A 141 1.19 -17.14 13.13
N ASP A 142 0.01 -16.73 13.62
CA ASP A 142 -0.86 -17.47 14.53
C ASP A 142 -2.26 -17.69 13.90
N PRO A 143 -2.47 -18.80 13.15
CA PRO A 143 -3.74 -19.06 12.45
C PRO A 143 -4.92 -19.28 13.39
N ASP A 144 -4.69 -19.91 14.55
CA ASP A 144 -5.76 -20.25 15.49
C ASP A 144 -6.28 -18.98 16.18
N TRP A 145 -5.38 -18.12 16.65
CA TRP A 145 -5.73 -16.80 17.14
C TRP A 145 -6.46 -15.99 16.07
N THR A 146 -5.94 -15.99 14.83
CA THR A 146 -6.54 -15.22 13.74
C THR A 146 -7.95 -15.69 13.44
N ARG A 147 -8.20 -16.99 13.43
CA ARG A 147 -9.54 -17.54 13.19
C ARG A 147 -10.52 -17.05 14.24
N ASN A 148 -10.14 -17.10 15.52
CA ASN A 148 -10.96 -16.62 16.63
C ASN A 148 -11.20 -15.10 16.53
N TYR A 149 -10.13 -14.35 16.26
CA TYR A 149 -10.16 -12.90 16.10
C TYR A 149 -11.10 -12.46 14.98
N LEU A 150 -10.93 -13.01 13.76
CA LEU A 150 -11.77 -12.70 12.60
C LEU A 150 -13.21 -13.22 12.75
N SER A 151 -13.43 -14.24 13.59
CA SER A 151 -14.78 -14.75 13.88
C SER A 151 -15.55 -13.86 14.86
N SER A 152 -14.86 -13.04 15.65
CA SER A 152 -15.51 -12.15 16.61
C SER A 152 -16.42 -11.13 15.92
N ARG A 153 -17.58 -10.88 16.52
CA ARG A 153 -18.62 -10.03 15.92
C ARG A 153 -18.13 -8.60 15.66
N ASP A 154 -17.45 -8.01 16.63
CA ASP A 154 -16.99 -6.62 16.55
C ASP A 154 -15.96 -6.42 15.42
N VAL A 155 -15.03 -7.37 15.27
CA VAL A 155 -14.04 -7.38 14.18
C VAL A 155 -14.72 -7.61 12.85
N ARG A 156 -15.71 -8.50 12.81
CA ARG A 156 -16.47 -8.79 11.59
C ARG A 156 -17.25 -7.59 11.10
N ASP A 157 -18.00 -6.94 11.97
CA ASP A 157 -18.80 -5.77 11.64
C ASP A 157 -17.91 -4.61 11.18
N SER A 158 -16.77 -4.42 11.86
CA SER A 158 -15.80 -3.37 11.50
C SER A 158 -15.08 -3.65 10.18
N LEU A 159 -14.63 -4.89 9.95
CA LEU A 159 -14.02 -5.30 8.69
C LEU A 159 -15.02 -5.22 7.53
N ASN A 160 -16.28 -5.57 7.76
CA ASN A 160 -17.33 -5.45 6.74
C ASN A 160 -17.53 -4.00 6.32
N ALA A 161 -17.58 -3.09 7.28
CA ALA A 161 -17.72 -1.66 7.02
C ALA A 161 -16.54 -1.05 6.23
N ILE A 162 -15.32 -1.61 6.34
CA ILE A 162 -14.15 -1.08 5.62
C ILE A 162 -13.75 -1.87 4.37
N LEU A 163 -14.01 -3.17 4.29
CA LEU A 163 -13.61 -4.02 3.14
C LEU A 163 -14.73 -4.16 2.11
N PHE A 164 -15.98 -4.04 2.54
CA PHE A 164 -17.17 -4.24 1.71
C PHE A 164 -18.03 -2.98 1.58
N ALA A 165 -17.48 -1.81 1.94
CA ALA A 165 -18.15 -0.55 1.71
C ALA A 165 -18.57 -0.44 0.22
N PRO A 166 -19.83 -0.05 -0.08
CA PRO A 166 -20.35 -0.01 -1.46
C PRO A 166 -19.48 0.80 -2.43
N GLU A 167 -18.77 1.80 -1.91
CA GLU A 167 -17.91 2.71 -2.64
C GLU A 167 -16.57 2.06 -3.03
N LEU A 168 -16.24 0.90 -2.46
CA LEU A 168 -14.98 0.21 -2.66
C LEU A 168 -15.09 -0.89 -3.72
N THR A 169 -14.13 -0.92 -4.63
CA THR A 169 -13.99 -1.94 -5.67
C THR A 169 -13.50 -3.31 -5.14
N ARG A 170 -13.70 -3.60 -3.84
CA ARG A 170 -13.15 -4.77 -3.12
C ARG A 170 -11.62 -4.93 -3.30
N THR A 171 -10.93 -3.81 -3.45
CA THR A 171 -9.47 -3.75 -3.60
C THR A 171 -8.75 -3.43 -2.28
N GLY A 172 -9.51 -3.32 -1.19
CA GLY A 172 -8.97 -3.10 0.13
C GLY A 172 -8.17 -4.29 0.62
N SER A 173 -7.09 -4.03 1.34
CA SER A 173 -6.38 -5.05 2.09
C SER A 173 -6.10 -4.59 3.50
N PHE A 174 -6.05 -5.55 4.40
CA PHE A 174 -5.80 -5.32 5.80
C PHE A 174 -4.56 -6.12 6.22
N MET A 175 -3.64 -5.50 6.93
CA MET A 175 -2.43 -6.13 7.41
C MET A 175 -2.12 -5.68 8.83
N MET A 176 -1.87 -6.62 9.72
CA MET A 176 -1.24 -6.40 11.01
C MET A 176 0.22 -6.83 10.91
N GLY A 177 1.11 -5.95 11.29
CA GLY A 177 2.50 -6.26 11.59
C GLY A 177 2.77 -6.05 13.07
N PRO A 178 3.97 -6.43 13.55
CA PRO A 178 4.33 -6.19 14.94
C PRO A 178 4.23 -4.70 15.29
N GLY A 179 3.34 -4.35 16.21
CA GLY A 179 3.13 -2.98 16.68
C GLY A 179 2.29 -2.08 15.76
N THR A 180 1.86 -2.55 14.59
CA THR A 180 1.18 -1.71 13.60
C THR A 180 0.05 -2.43 12.89
N LEU A 181 -0.98 -1.68 12.53
CA LEU A 181 -2.08 -2.14 11.69
C LEU A 181 -2.20 -1.20 10.50
N ARG A 182 -2.27 -1.77 9.30
CA ARG A 182 -2.44 -1.03 8.04
C ARG A 182 -3.67 -1.51 7.29
N PHE A 183 -4.49 -0.56 6.89
CA PHE A 183 -5.50 -0.73 5.86
C PHE A 183 -5.07 -0.01 4.59
N THR A 184 -5.06 -0.73 3.47
CA THR A 184 -4.62 -0.22 2.17
C THR A 184 -5.78 -0.27 1.18
N LEU A 185 -6.01 0.82 0.46
CA LEU A 185 -6.89 0.88 -0.70
C LEU A 185 -6.06 1.04 -1.97
N GLY A 186 -6.20 0.08 -2.89
CA GLY A 186 -5.48 0.11 -4.16
C GLY A 186 -5.90 1.24 -5.10
N VAL A 187 -7.13 1.76 -4.95
CA VAL A 187 -7.68 2.93 -5.64
C VAL A 187 -8.66 3.63 -4.70
N VAL A 188 -8.41 4.90 -4.37
CA VAL A 188 -9.33 5.74 -3.59
C VAL A 188 -10.56 6.06 -4.43
N PRO A 189 -11.79 5.87 -3.90
CA PRO A 189 -13.02 6.23 -4.60
C PRO A 189 -13.09 7.72 -4.92
N GLU A 190 -13.60 8.08 -6.11
CA GLU A 190 -13.79 9.48 -6.47
C GLU A 190 -14.80 10.19 -5.57
N ALA A 191 -15.80 9.46 -5.09
CA ALA A 191 -16.87 9.91 -4.20
C ALA A 191 -16.49 9.85 -2.70
N LEU A 192 -15.19 9.84 -2.35
CA LEU A 192 -14.77 9.88 -0.96
C LEU A 192 -15.33 11.13 -0.25
N THR A 193 -15.97 10.93 0.90
CA THR A 193 -16.45 12.00 1.78
C THR A 193 -15.75 11.95 3.13
N ARG A 194 -15.89 13.01 3.92
CA ARG A 194 -15.38 13.06 5.30
C ARG A 194 -16.01 11.96 6.16
N GLU A 195 -17.30 11.76 6.04
CA GLU A 195 -18.08 10.80 6.84
C GLU A 195 -17.59 9.37 6.59
N VAL A 196 -17.23 9.04 5.34
CA VAL A 196 -16.63 7.73 5.00
C VAL A 196 -15.25 7.59 5.66
N VAL A 197 -14.42 8.63 5.62
CA VAL A 197 -13.09 8.63 6.24
C VAL A 197 -13.18 8.46 7.76
N GLU A 198 -14.11 9.18 8.40
CA GLU A 198 -14.38 9.08 9.84
C GLU A 198 -14.80 7.66 10.22
N VAL A 199 -15.76 7.07 9.49
CA VAL A 199 -16.16 5.68 9.69
C VAL A 199 -14.98 4.73 9.54
N TRP A 200 -14.14 4.89 8.52
CA TRP A 200 -12.98 4.02 8.33
C TRP A 200 -11.98 4.11 9.49
N ILE A 201 -11.70 5.32 9.98
CA ILE A 201 -10.81 5.54 11.13
C ILE A 201 -11.40 4.90 12.38
N ASP A 202 -12.69 5.11 12.66
CA ASP A 202 -13.36 4.52 13.82
C ASP A 202 -13.34 3.00 13.79
N ARG A 203 -13.66 2.41 12.63
CA ARG A 203 -13.62 0.95 12.45
C ARG A 203 -12.20 0.41 12.57
N LEU A 204 -11.19 1.12 12.07
CA LEU A 204 -9.79 0.75 12.25
C LEU A 204 -9.43 0.67 13.74
N VAL A 205 -9.83 1.68 14.52
CA VAL A 205 -9.59 1.71 15.96
C VAL A 205 -10.33 0.58 16.68
N GLN A 206 -11.58 0.30 16.31
CA GLN A 206 -12.35 -0.82 16.88
C GLN A 206 -11.71 -2.19 16.61
N ILE A 207 -11.16 -2.38 15.41
CA ILE A 207 -10.43 -3.59 15.04
C ILE A 207 -9.19 -3.76 15.93
N ILE A 208 -8.44 -2.68 16.18
CA ILE A 208 -7.26 -2.68 17.06
C ILE A 208 -7.65 -3.00 18.50
N VAL A 209 -8.63 -2.28 19.04
CA VAL A 209 -9.11 -2.48 20.42
C VAL A 209 -9.58 -3.92 20.62
N SER A 210 -10.23 -4.51 19.62
CA SER A 210 -10.64 -5.92 19.67
C SER A 210 -9.43 -6.86 19.65
N ALA A 211 -8.37 -6.54 18.90
CA ALA A 211 -7.16 -7.37 18.84
C ALA A 211 -6.43 -7.38 20.19
N GLU A 212 -6.38 -6.23 20.86
CA GLU A 212 -5.71 -6.05 22.14
C GLU A 212 -6.50 -6.64 23.34
N LYS A 213 -7.82 -6.77 23.22
CA LYS A 213 -8.68 -7.39 24.23
C LYS A 213 -8.72 -8.92 24.16
N ASN A 214 -8.46 -9.50 23.00
CA ASN A 214 -8.39 -10.95 22.84
C ASN A 214 -7.20 -11.51 23.62
N PRO A 215 -7.20 -12.81 23.99
CA PRO A 215 -5.98 -13.43 24.51
C PRO A 215 -4.82 -13.11 23.55
N PRO A 216 -3.64 -12.73 24.09
CA PRO A 216 -2.57 -12.22 23.26
C PRO A 216 -2.17 -13.29 22.23
N PRO A 217 -1.97 -12.92 20.96
CA PRO A 217 -1.46 -13.86 19.97
C PRO A 217 -0.05 -14.30 20.33
N THR A 218 0.45 -15.31 19.63
CA THR A 218 1.88 -15.60 19.61
C THR A 218 2.64 -14.34 19.20
N GLU A 219 3.46 -13.82 20.13
CA GLU A 219 4.26 -12.63 19.90
C GLU A 219 5.39 -12.92 18.91
N VAL A 220 5.64 -11.96 18.03
CA VAL A 220 6.69 -12.07 17.02
C VAL A 220 7.52 -10.81 16.98
N THR A 221 8.83 -11.03 17.03
CA THR A 221 9.80 -9.94 16.96
C THR A 221 9.71 -9.22 15.60
N PRO A 222 9.62 -7.88 15.59
CA PRO A 222 9.71 -7.10 14.37
C PRO A 222 11.07 -7.34 13.69
N THR A 223 11.04 -7.67 12.40
CA THR A 223 12.23 -7.78 11.56
C THR A 223 12.89 -6.42 11.39
N TRP A 224 14.17 -6.40 10.97
CA TRP A 224 14.88 -5.15 10.73
C TRP A 224 14.15 -4.22 9.73
N LEU A 225 13.57 -4.80 8.67
CA LEU A 225 12.79 -4.04 7.68
C LEU A 225 11.48 -3.48 8.26
N GLU A 226 10.82 -4.20 9.16
CA GLU A 226 9.60 -3.73 9.83
C GLU A 226 9.88 -2.65 10.88
N ARG A 227 11.07 -2.67 11.49
CA ARG A 227 11.53 -1.58 12.37
C ARG A 227 11.88 -0.31 11.60
N GLN A 228 12.22 -0.44 10.32
CA GLN A 228 12.47 0.72 9.47
C GLN A 228 11.16 1.24 8.89
N ASN A 229 10.98 2.55 8.90
CA ASN A 229 9.86 3.18 8.21
C ASN A 229 9.83 2.72 6.73
N SER A 230 8.64 2.47 6.19
CA SER A 230 8.45 1.91 4.83
C SER A 230 9.17 2.74 3.75
N THR A 231 9.32 4.05 3.98
CA THR A 231 10.03 4.98 3.11
C THR A 231 11.55 4.77 3.12
N THR A 232 12.12 4.41 4.28
CA THR A 232 13.55 4.14 4.46
C THR A 232 13.91 2.76 3.92
N ALA A 233 13.05 1.76 4.13
CA ALA A 233 13.25 0.40 3.61
C ALA A 233 13.33 0.37 2.07
N VAL A 234 12.45 1.11 1.38
CA VAL A 234 12.51 1.25 -0.09
C VAL A 234 13.79 1.97 -0.53
N PHE A 235 14.20 3.03 0.18
CA PHE A 235 15.46 3.72 -0.12
C PHE A 235 16.68 2.80 0.05
N VAL A 236 16.74 1.99 1.11
CA VAL A 236 17.84 1.05 1.34
C VAL A 236 17.85 -0.05 0.29
N ILE A 237 16.70 -0.61 -0.08
CA ILE A 237 16.62 -1.62 -1.15
C ILE A 237 17.09 -1.01 -2.48
N VAL A 238 16.59 0.17 -2.85
CA VAL A 238 16.99 0.87 -4.07
C VAL A 238 18.48 1.20 -4.05
N ALA A 239 19.03 1.67 -2.92
CA ALA A 239 20.45 1.95 -2.77
C ALA A 239 21.31 0.67 -2.86
N ALA A 240 20.88 -0.43 -2.25
CA ALA A 240 21.56 -1.71 -2.35
C ALA A 240 21.57 -2.26 -3.78
N PHE A 241 20.50 -2.08 -4.54
CA PHE A 241 20.46 -2.46 -5.96
C PHE A 241 21.29 -1.53 -6.84
N LEU A 242 21.22 -0.21 -6.63
CA LEU A 242 21.92 0.78 -7.46
C LEU A 242 23.42 0.86 -7.19
N PHE A 243 23.85 0.63 -5.94
CA PHE A 243 25.24 0.75 -5.55
C PHE A 243 25.85 -0.60 -5.15
N GLY A 244 25.11 -1.45 -4.45
CA GLY A 244 25.62 -2.75 -3.99
C GLY A 244 25.89 -3.72 -5.13
N ILE A 245 24.99 -3.87 -6.09
CA ILE A 245 25.18 -4.80 -7.22
C ILE A 245 26.33 -4.34 -8.15
N PRO A 246 26.41 -3.06 -8.59
CA PRO A 246 27.54 -2.61 -9.40
C PRO A 246 28.87 -2.67 -8.65
N LEU A 247 28.89 -2.37 -7.35
CA LEU A 247 30.10 -2.50 -6.53
C LEU A 247 30.54 -3.96 -6.42
N LEU A 248 29.61 -4.89 -6.18
CA LEU A 248 29.91 -6.31 -6.06
C LEU A 248 30.39 -6.88 -7.39
N MET A 249 29.76 -6.49 -8.50
CA MET A 249 30.24 -6.79 -9.85
C MET A 249 31.64 -6.23 -10.11
N PHE A 250 31.90 -4.97 -9.71
CA PHE A 250 33.22 -4.37 -9.85
C PHE A 250 34.28 -5.12 -9.05
N VAL A 251 34.01 -5.49 -7.80
CA VAL A 251 34.92 -6.25 -6.95
C VAL A 251 35.16 -7.65 -7.53
N CYS A 252 34.11 -8.36 -7.95
CA CYS A 252 34.23 -9.69 -8.54
C CYS A 252 34.94 -9.70 -9.89
N CYS A 253 34.87 -8.62 -10.68
CA CYS A 253 35.55 -8.53 -11.98
C CYS A 253 36.97 -7.93 -11.87
N ALA A 254 37.18 -6.97 -10.99
CA ALA A 254 38.46 -6.27 -10.85
C ALA A 254 39.48 -7.08 -10.05
N LEU A 255 39.06 -7.82 -9.01
CA LEU A 255 39.98 -8.62 -8.20
C LEU A 255 40.70 -9.72 -8.99
N PRO A 256 40.04 -10.52 -9.84
CA PRO A 256 40.72 -11.53 -10.66
C PRO A 256 41.69 -10.91 -11.67
N VAL A 257 41.32 -9.78 -12.28
CA VAL A 257 42.19 -9.06 -13.22
C VAL A 257 43.42 -8.51 -12.51
N LEU A 258 43.24 -7.92 -11.32
CA LEU A 258 44.33 -7.45 -10.48
C LEU A 258 45.24 -8.61 -10.05
N MET A 259 44.65 -9.76 -9.68
CA MET A 259 45.39 -10.94 -9.27
C MET A 259 46.22 -11.52 -10.41
N VAL A 260 45.67 -11.58 -11.64
CA VAL A 260 46.40 -11.98 -12.86
C VAL A 260 47.51 -10.99 -13.20
N LEU A 261 47.27 -9.67 -13.07
CA LEU A 261 48.30 -8.66 -13.32
C LEU A 261 49.44 -8.67 -12.29
N VAL A 262 49.14 -8.99 -11.03
CA VAL A 262 50.15 -9.08 -9.97
C VAL A 262 50.94 -10.40 -10.08
N LEU A 263 50.26 -11.53 -10.32
CA LEU A 263 50.92 -12.84 -10.46
C LEU A 263 51.63 -13.02 -11.80
N GLY A 264 51.19 -12.33 -12.87
CA GLY A 264 51.82 -12.40 -14.19
C GLY A 264 53.04 -11.49 -14.36
N ASN A 265 53.30 -10.60 -13.39
CA ASN A 265 54.48 -9.73 -13.34
C ASN A 265 55.50 -10.15 -12.26
N LEU A 266 55.26 -11.29 -11.60
CA LEU A 266 56.20 -11.98 -10.69
C LEU A 266 56.81 -13.18 -11.42
#